data_AF-A0A832FT04-F1
#
_entry.id   AF-A0A832FT04-F1
#
_cell.length_a   1.000
_cell.length_b   1.000
_cell.length_c   1.000
_cell.angle_alpha   90.00
_cell.angle_beta   90.00
_cell.angle_gamma   90.00
#
_symmetry.space_group_name_H-M   'P 1'
#
loop_
_entity.id
_entity.type
_entity.pdbx_description
1 polymer ?
#
loop_
_entity_poly.entity_id
_entity_poly.type
_entity_poly.pdbx_seq_one_letter_code
_entity_poly.pdbx_strand_id
1 'polypeptide(L)'
;MKIPIANSPGSAHNTSREECHTVWGQGYGSVPQTSVLALRLWGGGWNMHNSRGSTIVKPRFAKGFTLIELLVVIAIIAILAAILFPVFAKAREKARQTSCASNLKQISTAFLMYAQDYNEVMALGYYPDWLHYWDCTLDANWIEAGPGLIDPYTGNAQIRACPSFNVNTGDRKYTGYAYNVDYVGCNQHDVYGPGREPAKIGEIKQPAETVLVCDSAIVGYGGGLLGNNLLKAPREVDYYGPNVHFRHNGTANVAYCDGHVKTVAQKFNVSAADPEIGDLSADASAYDRQ
;
A
#
# COMPACT_ATOMS: atom_id res chain seq x y z
N MET A 1 -21.08 -20.13 19.73
CA MET A 1 -19.83 -20.12 20.53
C MET A 1 -19.38 -18.67 20.58
N LYS A 2 -19.28 -18.04 21.75
CA LYS A 2 -19.10 -16.57 21.86
C LYS A 2 -17.65 -16.18 21.54
N ILE A 3 -17.44 -15.43 20.47
CA ILE A 3 -16.19 -14.75 20.13
C ILE A 3 -15.93 -13.68 21.22
N PRO A 4 -14.72 -13.56 21.78
CA PRO A 4 -14.45 -12.63 22.87
C PRO A 4 -14.38 -11.20 22.34
N ILE A 5 -15.35 -10.39 22.78
CA ILE A 5 -15.38 -8.94 22.64
C ILE A 5 -14.32 -8.38 23.60
N ALA A 6 -13.34 -7.63 23.07
CA ALA A 6 -12.44 -6.86 23.92
C ALA A 6 -13.23 -5.75 24.64
N ASN A 7 -13.10 -5.70 25.96
CA ASN A 7 -13.81 -4.75 26.83
C ASN A 7 -13.47 -3.30 26.51
N SER A 8 -14.49 -2.48 26.29
CA SER A 8 -14.43 -1.01 26.30
C SER A 8 -14.61 -0.48 27.73
N PRO A 9 -13.87 0.56 28.16
CA PRO A 9 -14.17 1.24 29.42
C PRO A 9 -15.17 2.38 29.22
N GLY A 10 -16.37 2.18 29.79
CA GLY A 10 -16.95 3.11 30.77
C GLY A 10 -17.30 4.54 30.34
N SER A 11 -18.58 4.73 30.03
CA SER A 11 -19.30 6.01 30.01
C SER A 11 -19.35 6.68 31.39
N ALA A 12 -19.19 8.01 31.41
CA ALA A 12 -19.68 8.87 32.49
C ALA A 12 -20.60 9.96 31.91
N HIS A 13 -21.88 9.90 32.31
CA HIS A 13 -22.89 10.94 32.13
C HIS A 13 -22.78 11.99 33.25
N ASN A 14 -22.90 13.29 32.91
CA ASN A 14 -23.77 14.26 33.61
C ASN A 14 -23.82 15.58 32.81
N THR A 15 -24.95 15.90 32.17
CA THR A 15 -25.96 16.91 32.58
C THR A 15 -25.44 18.34 32.80
N SER A 16 -25.78 19.26 31.91
CA SER A 16 -26.81 20.31 32.15
C SER A 16 -26.81 21.32 30.99
N ARG A 17 -28.01 21.59 30.47
CA ARG A 17 -28.31 22.71 29.57
C ARG A 17 -28.22 24.01 30.35
N GLU A 18 -27.60 25.03 29.77
CA GLU A 18 -27.97 26.45 29.96
C GLU A 18 -27.51 27.28 28.74
N GLU A 19 -28.53 27.77 28.04
CA GLU A 19 -28.72 29.07 27.39
C GLU A 19 -27.76 29.68 26.34
N CYS A 20 -28.47 30.19 25.34
CA CYS A 20 -28.09 30.93 24.15
C CYS A 20 -27.77 32.40 24.48
N HIS A 21 -26.63 32.92 24.01
CA HIS A 21 -26.46 34.35 23.74
C HIS A 21 -25.55 34.58 22.53
N THR A 22 -26.15 35.05 21.44
CA THR A 22 -25.49 35.76 20.34
C THR A 22 -24.90 37.09 20.81
N VAL A 23 -23.61 37.33 20.55
CA VAL A 23 -23.03 38.67 20.37
C VAL A 23 -21.96 38.62 19.28
N TRP A 24 -22.13 39.49 18.28
CA TRP A 24 -21.19 39.80 17.20
C TRP A 24 -19.94 40.53 17.74
N GLY A 25 -18.75 40.23 17.20
CA GLY A 25 -17.59 41.09 17.45
C GLY A 25 -16.25 40.53 17.00
N GLN A 26 -15.80 41.00 15.83
CA GLN A 26 -14.41 41.24 15.39
C GLN A 26 -13.24 40.50 16.06
N GLY A 27 -12.43 39.84 15.23
CA GLY A 27 -11.06 39.46 15.61
C GLY A 27 -10.38 38.55 14.59
N TYR A 28 -9.79 39.15 13.55
CA TYR A 28 -8.81 38.47 12.69
C TYR A 28 -7.57 38.12 13.53
N GLY A 29 -7.20 36.84 13.56
CA GLY A 29 -5.93 36.31 14.07
C GLY A 29 -5.96 34.80 13.84
N SER A 30 -4.94 34.12 13.33
CA SER A 30 -3.53 34.44 13.18
C SER A 30 -2.94 33.52 12.11
N VAL A 31 -2.19 34.11 11.18
CA VAL A 31 -1.30 33.40 10.25
C VAL A 31 0.07 33.36 10.93
N PRO A 32 0.73 32.21 11.10
CA PRO A 32 2.13 32.21 11.48
C PRO A 32 2.97 32.48 10.22
N GLN A 33 3.31 33.75 10.02
CA GLN A 33 4.52 34.15 9.29
C GLN A 33 5.70 34.03 10.25
N THR A 34 6.67 33.17 9.94
CA THR A 34 8.07 33.37 10.37
C THR A 34 9.01 32.88 9.29
N SER A 35 9.21 33.72 8.29
CA SER A 35 10.50 33.82 7.61
C SER A 35 11.34 34.90 8.29
N VAL A 36 12.66 34.77 8.13
CA VAL A 36 13.75 35.71 8.44
C VAL A 36 14.50 35.49 9.77
N LEU A 37 15.83 35.44 9.64
CA LEU A 37 16.91 35.58 10.62
C LEU A 37 17.42 34.33 11.37
N ALA A 38 18.28 33.56 10.69
CA ALA A 38 19.38 32.84 11.35
C ALA A 38 20.63 32.86 10.44
N LEU A 39 21.21 34.05 10.25
CA LEU A 39 22.50 34.24 9.60
C LEU A 39 23.41 35.05 10.53
N ARG A 40 23.90 34.41 11.60
CA ARG A 40 24.94 34.97 12.49
C ARG A 40 25.70 33.86 13.21
N LEU A 41 26.59 33.15 12.51
CA LEU A 41 27.72 32.46 13.12
C LEU A 41 28.83 32.33 12.08
N TRP A 42 29.73 33.32 12.04
CA TRP A 42 31.17 33.17 11.76
C TRP A 42 31.82 34.55 11.72
N GLY A 43 32.14 35.09 12.89
CA GLY A 43 33.10 36.18 13.05
C GLY A 43 34.47 35.58 13.33
N GLY A 44 35.20 35.21 12.28
CA GLY A 44 36.60 34.79 12.35
C GLY A 44 37.46 35.83 11.64
N GLY A 45 38.11 36.70 12.41
CA GLY A 45 39.06 37.67 11.88
C GLY A 45 40.31 36.99 11.34
N TRP A 46 40.65 37.30 10.08
CA TRP A 46 41.95 36.97 9.51
C TRP A 46 42.58 38.26 8.99
N ASN A 47 43.57 38.75 9.74
CA ASN A 47 44.58 39.67 9.23
C ASN A 47 45.43 38.92 8.21
N MET A 48 45.58 39.44 7.00
CA MET A 48 46.56 38.95 6.03
C MET A 48 47.51 40.07 5.62
N HIS A 49 48.76 39.91 6.07
CA HIS A 49 49.92 40.61 5.57
C HIS A 49 50.11 40.35 4.08
N ASN A 50 50.43 41.43 3.38
CA ASN A 50 50.90 41.46 2.01
C ASN A 50 52.34 40.91 1.94
N SER A 51 52.65 40.02 0.99
CA SER A 51 53.98 39.93 0.35
C SER A 51 54.04 38.96 -0.83
N ARG A 52 54.09 39.55 -2.04
CA ARG A 52 55.03 39.30 -3.15
C ARG A 52 55.23 37.86 -3.65
N GLY A 53 54.84 37.65 -4.93
CA GLY A 53 55.33 36.55 -5.75
C GLY A 53 54.47 36.29 -6.99
N SER A 54 54.29 37.27 -7.89
CA SER A 54 53.62 37.05 -9.18
C SER A 54 54.53 36.21 -10.08
N THR A 55 54.36 34.89 -10.04
CA THR A 55 54.82 34.01 -11.11
C THR A 55 53.78 34.10 -12.23
N ILE A 56 54.14 34.70 -13.36
CA ILE A 56 53.31 34.70 -14.56
C ILE A 56 53.20 33.25 -15.05
N VAL A 57 52.10 32.58 -14.69
CA VAL A 57 51.73 31.30 -15.28
C VAL A 57 51.35 31.57 -16.73
N LYS A 58 52.19 31.15 -17.67
CA LYS A 58 51.84 31.20 -19.11
C LYS A 58 50.56 30.38 -19.30
N PRO A 59 49.45 30.96 -19.79
CA PRO A 59 48.28 30.16 -20.14
C PRO A 59 48.72 29.20 -21.25
N ARG A 60 48.68 27.90 -20.96
CA ARG A 60 48.81 26.89 -22.01
C ARG A 60 47.59 27.10 -22.91
N PHE A 61 47.82 27.37 -24.20
CA PHE A 61 46.73 27.42 -25.18
C PHE A 61 45.94 26.12 -25.07
N ALA A 62 44.78 26.18 -24.41
CA ALA A 62 43.84 25.09 -24.40
C ALA A 62 43.42 24.88 -25.85
N LYS A 63 43.62 23.67 -26.38
CA LYS A 63 43.10 23.31 -27.70
C LYS A 63 41.59 23.59 -27.68
N GLY A 64 41.12 24.48 -28.55
CA GLY A 64 39.72 24.86 -28.62
C GLY A 64 38.87 23.66 -29.00
N PHE A 65 37.82 23.41 -28.23
CA PHE A 65 36.85 22.34 -28.51
C PHE A 65 36.04 22.74 -29.74
N THR A 66 36.00 21.88 -30.76
CA THR A 66 35.22 22.17 -31.97
C THR A 66 33.74 21.88 -31.72
N LEU A 67 32.86 22.62 -32.40
CA LEU A 67 31.41 22.39 -32.36
C LEU A 67 31.03 20.95 -32.74
N ILE A 68 31.80 20.35 -33.66
CA ILE A 68 31.58 18.98 -34.14
C ILE A 68 31.88 17.95 -33.05
N GLU A 69 32.97 18.13 -32.29
CA GLU A 69 33.31 17.24 -31.17
C GLU A 69 32.21 17.26 -30.08
N LEU A 70 31.63 18.44 -29.81
CA LEU A 70 30.51 18.54 -28.87
C LEU A 70 29.25 17.85 -29.40
N LEU A 71 28.94 18.07 -30.67
CA LEU A 71 27.76 17.50 -31.33
C LEU A 71 27.80 15.97 -31.35
N VAL A 72 28.96 15.37 -31.64
CA VAL A 72 29.10 13.91 -31.66
C VAL A 72 28.93 13.33 -30.25
N VAL A 73 29.48 13.97 -29.23
CA VAL A 73 29.36 13.49 -27.84
C VAL A 73 27.92 13.52 -27.35
N ILE A 74 27.20 14.62 -27.56
CA ILE A 74 25.79 14.69 -27.17
C ILE A 74 24.94 13.70 -27.96
N ALA A 75 25.26 13.46 -29.24
CA ALA A 75 24.57 12.46 -30.06
C ALA A 75 24.76 11.05 -29.49
N ILE A 76 25.99 10.68 -29.10
CA ILE A 76 26.27 9.38 -28.48
C ILE A 76 25.55 9.26 -27.13
N ILE A 77 25.60 10.29 -26.28
CA ILE A 77 24.88 10.28 -24.99
C ILE A 77 23.37 10.13 -25.21
N ALA A 78 22.79 10.82 -26.20
CA ALA A 78 21.38 10.71 -26.52
C ALA A 78 20.98 9.29 -26.96
N ILE A 79 21.81 8.64 -27.79
CA ILE A 79 21.58 7.25 -28.21
C ILE A 79 21.65 6.29 -27.02
N LEU A 80 22.68 6.43 -26.17
CA LEU A 80 22.84 5.58 -24.99
C LEU A 80 21.69 5.75 -24.00
N ALA A 81 21.30 7.00 -23.73
CA ALA A 81 20.20 7.32 -22.83
C ALA A 81 18.87 6.77 -23.36
N ALA A 82 18.61 6.86 -24.67
CA ALA A 82 17.40 6.33 -25.30
C ALA A 82 17.20 4.82 -25.09
N ILE A 83 18.28 4.03 -25.08
CA ILE A 83 18.21 2.58 -24.82
C ILE A 83 18.18 2.29 -23.32
N LEU A 84 18.92 3.07 -22.52
CA LEU A 84 19.07 2.82 -21.09
C LEU A 84 17.78 3.13 -20.30
N PHE A 85 17.06 4.20 -20.64
CA PHE A 85 15.85 4.60 -19.91
C PHE A 85 14.73 3.53 -19.87
N PRO A 86 14.32 2.90 -21.00
CA PRO A 86 13.26 1.88 -20.95
C PRO A 86 13.71 0.62 -20.20
N VAL A 87 14.98 0.23 -20.31
CA VAL A 87 15.53 -0.92 -19.57
C VAL A 87 15.57 -0.64 -18.08
N PHE A 88 16.03 0.55 -17.69
CA PHE A 88 16.09 0.97 -16.29
C PHE A 88 14.71 1.03 -15.64
N ALA A 89 13.69 1.52 -16.37
CA ALA A 89 12.31 1.53 -15.88
C ALA A 89 11.80 0.11 -15.59
N LYS A 90 12.01 -0.85 -16.49
CA LYS A 90 11.65 -2.26 -16.29
C LYS A 90 12.40 -2.89 -15.11
N ALA A 91 13.70 -2.62 -14.99
CA ALA A 91 14.52 -3.13 -13.89
C ALA A 91 14.05 -2.59 -12.53
N ARG A 92 13.72 -1.29 -12.46
CA ARG A 92 13.15 -0.67 -11.26
C ARG A 92 11.81 -1.29 -10.88
N GLU A 93 10.95 -1.56 -11.85
CA GLU A 93 9.67 -2.23 -11.58
C GLU A 93 9.85 -3.67 -11.11
N LYS A 94 10.82 -4.41 -11.66
CA LYS A 94 11.16 -5.75 -11.15
C LYS A 94 11.69 -5.72 -9.71
N ALA A 95 12.45 -4.70 -9.35
CA ALA A 95 12.86 -4.50 -7.96
C ALA A 95 11.65 -4.25 -7.04
N ARG A 96 10.70 -3.39 -7.45
CA ARG A 96 9.46 -3.16 -6.70
C ARG A 96 8.60 -4.40 -6.60
N GLN A 97 8.45 -5.16 -7.68
CA GLN A 97 7.75 -6.45 -7.68
C GLN A 97 8.36 -7.42 -6.64
N THR A 98 9.68 -7.45 -6.53
CA THR A 98 10.38 -8.27 -5.52
C THR A 98 10.07 -7.79 -4.10
N SER A 99 10.02 -6.47 -3.87
CA SER A 99 9.56 -5.92 -2.59
C SER A 99 8.12 -6.32 -2.28
N CYS A 100 7.23 -6.30 -3.27
CA CYS A 100 5.83 -6.71 -3.09
C CYS A 100 5.71 -8.19 -2.71
N ALA A 101 6.47 -9.06 -3.38
CA ALA A 101 6.53 -10.48 -3.03
C ALA A 101 7.05 -10.70 -1.60
N SER A 102 8.05 -9.92 -1.16
CA SER A 102 8.55 -9.96 0.23
C SER A 102 7.50 -9.49 1.24
N ASN A 103 6.77 -8.42 0.91
CA ASN A 103 5.67 -7.91 1.75
C ASN A 103 4.56 -8.96 1.88
N LEU A 104 4.12 -9.56 0.77
CA LEU A 104 3.13 -10.64 0.77
C LEU A 104 3.62 -11.86 1.57
N LYS A 105 4.91 -12.20 1.52
CA LYS A 105 5.48 -13.28 2.33
C LYS A 105 5.39 -12.96 3.82
N GLN A 106 5.70 -11.73 4.23
CA GLN A 106 5.57 -11.30 5.62
C GLN A 106 4.10 -11.28 6.07
N ILE A 107 3.19 -10.75 5.24
CA ILE A 107 1.75 -10.72 5.52
C ILE A 107 1.19 -12.15 5.65
N SER A 108 1.51 -13.05 4.71
CA SER A 108 1.06 -14.45 4.78
C SER A 108 1.58 -15.15 6.05
N THR A 109 2.81 -14.85 6.46
CA THR A 109 3.38 -15.39 7.70
C THR A 109 2.64 -14.85 8.92
N ALA A 110 2.27 -13.56 8.93
CA ALA A 110 1.48 -12.94 10.00
C ALA A 110 0.09 -13.57 10.14
N PHE A 111 -0.60 -13.89 9.04
CA PHE A 111 -1.86 -14.63 9.09
C PHE A 111 -1.71 -16.03 9.68
N LEU A 112 -0.63 -16.74 9.33
CA LEU A 112 -0.37 -18.08 9.89
C LEU A 112 -0.03 -18.01 11.38
N MET A 113 0.71 -16.98 11.82
CA MET A 113 0.98 -16.73 13.24
C MET A 113 -0.30 -16.39 14.01
N TYR A 114 -1.17 -15.56 13.44
CA TYR A 114 -2.49 -15.29 14.00
C TYR A 114 -3.26 -16.60 14.21
N ALA A 115 -3.35 -17.45 13.19
CA ALA A 115 -4.09 -18.70 13.32
C ALA A 115 -3.51 -19.62 14.40
N GLN A 116 -2.19 -19.64 14.60
CA GLN A 116 -1.57 -20.41 15.69
C GLN A 116 -2.03 -19.94 17.07
N ASP A 117 -2.20 -18.63 17.28
CA ASP A 117 -2.65 -18.07 18.56
C ASP A 117 -4.18 -18.20 18.77
N TYR A 118 -4.95 -18.31 17.69
CA TYR A 118 -6.41 -18.30 17.69
C TYR A 118 -7.03 -19.65 17.30
N ASN A 119 -6.58 -20.74 17.93
CA ASN A 119 -7.13 -22.11 17.76
C ASN A 119 -7.19 -22.59 16.30
N GLU A 120 -6.15 -22.29 15.51
CA GLU A 120 -6.02 -22.63 14.10
C GLU A 120 -7.07 -21.97 13.18
N VAL A 121 -7.80 -20.97 13.68
CA VAL A 121 -8.80 -20.21 12.92
C VAL A 121 -8.11 -19.05 12.21
N MET A 122 -8.35 -18.91 10.90
CA MET A 122 -7.82 -17.79 10.14
C MET A 122 -8.44 -16.47 10.59
N ALA A 123 -7.71 -15.36 10.41
CA ALA A 123 -8.21 -14.05 10.80
C ALA A 123 -9.46 -13.67 9.98
N LEU A 124 -10.41 -13.00 10.64
CA LEU A 124 -11.54 -12.38 9.97
C LEU A 124 -11.04 -11.34 8.95
N GLY A 125 -11.71 -11.27 7.80
CA GLY A 125 -11.53 -10.16 6.87
C GLY A 125 -11.84 -8.82 7.52
N TYR A 126 -12.95 -8.80 8.27
CA TYR A 126 -13.38 -7.69 9.11
C TYR A 126 -14.52 -8.11 10.05
N TYR A 127 -14.75 -7.30 11.08
CA TYR A 127 -15.84 -7.50 12.04
C TYR A 127 -17.17 -6.91 11.56
N PRO A 128 -18.31 -7.41 12.09
CA PRO A 128 -19.64 -6.85 11.81
C PRO A 128 -19.81 -5.38 12.20
N ASP A 129 -18.87 -4.76 12.89
CA ASP A 129 -18.91 -3.34 13.20
C ASP A 129 -18.41 -2.46 12.04
N TRP A 130 -17.83 -3.03 10.99
CA TRP A 130 -17.24 -2.33 9.85
C TRP A 130 -16.05 -1.44 10.18
N LEU A 131 -15.52 -1.55 11.40
CA LEU A 131 -14.42 -0.72 11.88
C LEU A 131 -13.14 -1.53 12.00
N HIS A 132 -13.20 -2.81 12.37
CA HIS A 132 -12.00 -3.64 12.56
C HIS A 132 -11.79 -4.58 11.38
N TYR A 133 -10.70 -4.40 10.64
CA TYR A 133 -10.30 -5.20 9.47
C TYR A 133 -9.04 -6.00 9.76
N TRP A 134 -8.71 -6.93 8.86
CA TRP A 134 -7.45 -7.66 8.90
C TRP A 134 -6.25 -6.70 8.90
N ASP A 135 -6.32 -5.61 8.15
CA ASP A 135 -5.20 -4.69 7.89
C ASP A 135 -5.24 -3.38 8.69
N CYS A 136 -6.41 -2.90 9.11
CA CYS A 136 -6.51 -1.66 9.88
C CYS A 136 -7.75 -1.63 10.79
N THR A 137 -7.78 -0.64 11.69
CA THR A 137 -9.00 -0.22 12.38
C THR A 137 -9.39 1.18 11.89
N LEU A 138 -10.66 1.39 11.56
CA LEU A 138 -11.25 2.67 11.16
C LEU A 138 -11.96 3.33 12.35
N ASP A 139 -12.01 4.66 12.38
CA ASP A 139 -12.90 5.41 13.27
C ASP A 139 -14.32 5.55 12.69
N ALA A 140 -15.21 6.19 13.44
CA ALA A 140 -16.58 6.46 13.01
C ALA A 140 -16.69 7.38 11.77
N ASN A 141 -15.60 8.04 11.37
CA ASN A 141 -15.52 8.86 10.17
C ASN A 141 -14.93 8.09 8.98
N TRP A 142 -14.74 6.77 9.11
CA TRP A 142 -14.14 5.90 8.10
C TRP A 142 -12.68 6.24 7.79
N ILE A 143 -11.94 6.71 8.79
CA ILE A 143 -10.51 7.04 8.66
C ILE A 143 -9.69 6.04 9.47
N GLU A 144 -8.60 5.52 8.90
CA GLU A 144 -7.65 4.65 9.61
C GLU A 144 -7.19 5.30 10.93
N ALA A 145 -7.56 4.67 12.03
CA ALA A 145 -7.36 5.13 13.40
C ALA A 145 -6.51 4.17 14.25
N GLY A 146 -6.27 2.95 13.76
CA GLY A 146 -5.53 1.96 14.52
C GLY A 146 -5.06 0.75 13.72
N PRO A 147 -4.34 -0.17 14.39
CA PRO A 147 -3.81 -1.39 13.78
C PRO A 147 -4.93 -2.36 13.36
N GLY A 148 -4.65 -3.19 12.37
CA GLY A 148 -5.50 -4.33 11.99
C GLY A 148 -5.26 -5.58 12.83
N LEU A 149 -6.00 -6.64 12.55
CA LEU A 149 -5.90 -7.91 13.28
C LEU A 149 -4.54 -8.58 13.18
N ILE A 150 -3.85 -8.45 12.04
CA ILE A 150 -2.54 -9.08 11.85
C ILE A 150 -1.37 -8.16 12.22
N ASP A 151 -1.62 -6.87 12.45
CA ASP A 151 -0.55 -5.90 12.73
C ASP A 151 0.32 -6.24 13.96
N PRO A 152 -0.19 -6.88 15.04
CA PRO A 152 0.67 -7.39 16.11
C PRO A 152 1.76 -8.36 15.66
N TYR A 153 1.56 -9.06 14.53
CA TYR A 153 2.48 -10.06 13.99
C TYR A 153 3.39 -9.53 12.88
N THR A 154 3.05 -8.39 12.27
CA THR A 154 3.84 -7.80 11.18
C THR A 154 4.96 -6.89 11.68
N GLY A 155 4.74 -6.17 12.80
CA GLY A 155 5.70 -5.24 13.41
C GLY A 155 5.99 -3.97 12.58
N ASN A 156 5.48 -3.87 11.35
CA ASN A 156 5.62 -2.70 10.48
C ASN A 156 4.45 -2.58 9.49
N ALA A 157 3.59 -1.57 9.71
CA ALA A 157 2.43 -1.32 8.85
C ALA A 157 2.78 -0.97 7.38
N GLN A 158 3.99 -0.50 7.08
CA GLN A 158 4.38 -0.15 5.70
C GLN A 158 4.41 -1.36 4.76
N ILE A 159 4.51 -2.59 5.29
CA ILE A 159 4.49 -3.79 4.45
C ILE A 159 3.12 -3.97 3.76
N ARG A 160 2.05 -3.36 4.30
CA ARG A 160 0.70 -3.36 3.70
C ARG A 160 0.63 -2.54 2.40
N ALA A 161 1.64 -1.71 2.12
CA ALA A 161 1.70 -0.91 0.92
C ALA A 161 2.42 -1.63 -0.22
N CYS A 162 1.82 -1.62 -1.40
CA CYS A 162 2.52 -1.95 -2.63
C CYS A 162 3.31 -0.72 -3.14
N PRO A 163 4.66 -0.75 -3.22
CA PRO A 163 5.45 0.37 -3.76
C PRO A 163 5.17 0.72 -5.23
N SER A 164 4.47 -0.15 -5.96
CA SER A 164 4.00 0.10 -7.32
C SER A 164 2.54 0.57 -7.39
N PHE A 165 1.86 0.71 -6.24
CA PHE A 165 0.48 1.18 -6.16
C PHE A 165 0.40 2.49 -5.39
N ASN A 166 0.20 3.59 -6.11
CA ASN A 166 0.13 4.93 -5.53
C ASN A 166 -1.29 5.52 -5.63
N VAL A 167 -2.30 4.67 -5.44
CA VAL A 167 -3.70 5.11 -5.40
C VAL A 167 -4.07 5.36 -3.95
N ASN A 168 -4.37 6.61 -3.63
CA ASN A 168 -4.83 6.99 -2.30
C ASN A 168 -6.30 6.59 -2.14
N THR A 169 -6.60 5.86 -1.08
CA THR A 169 -7.97 5.56 -0.65
C THR A 169 -8.27 6.43 0.57
N GLY A 170 -9.39 7.16 0.55
CA GLY A 170 -9.69 8.13 1.62
C GLY A 170 -9.80 7.52 3.02
N ASP A 171 -10.04 6.21 3.10
CA ASP A 171 -10.23 5.44 4.33
C ASP A 171 -8.97 4.76 4.86
N ARG A 172 -8.05 4.34 3.98
CA ARG A 172 -6.84 3.58 4.34
C ARG A 172 -5.57 4.24 3.84
N LYS A 173 -4.54 4.25 4.69
CA LYS A 173 -3.21 4.79 4.36
C LYS A 173 -2.40 3.86 3.46
N TYR A 174 -2.56 2.55 3.62
CA TYR A 174 -1.77 1.54 2.92
C TYR A 174 -2.69 0.61 2.11
N THR A 175 -2.39 0.46 0.83
CA THR A 175 -3.18 -0.32 -0.11
C THR A 175 -2.31 -1.05 -1.11
N GLY A 176 -2.94 -1.94 -1.88
CA GLY A 176 -2.34 -2.64 -3.00
C GLY A 176 -2.35 -4.15 -2.85
N TYR A 177 -2.75 -4.66 -1.68
CA TYR A 177 -2.97 -6.08 -1.43
C TYR A 177 -4.35 -6.34 -0.86
N ALA A 178 -4.95 -7.48 -1.19
CA ALA A 178 -6.23 -7.91 -0.62
C ALA A 178 -6.18 -9.33 -0.10
N TYR A 179 -6.82 -9.53 1.05
CA TYR A 179 -6.94 -10.80 1.75
C TYR A 179 -8.19 -11.55 1.30
N ASN A 180 -8.09 -12.86 1.08
CA ASN A 180 -9.18 -13.74 0.69
C ASN A 180 -10.26 -13.79 1.76
N VAL A 181 -11.34 -13.04 1.55
CA VAL A 181 -12.50 -13.01 2.44
C VAL A 181 -13.62 -13.93 1.96
N ASP A 182 -13.49 -14.54 0.79
CA ASP A 182 -14.49 -15.44 0.23
C ASP A 182 -14.65 -16.72 1.06
N TYR A 183 -13.51 -17.36 1.32
CA TYR A 183 -13.44 -18.67 1.95
C TYR A 183 -12.56 -18.64 3.20
N VAL A 184 -11.42 -17.94 3.15
CA VAL A 184 -10.43 -17.99 4.23
C VAL A 184 -10.85 -17.09 5.39
N GLY A 185 -11.07 -15.80 5.13
CA GLY A 185 -11.38 -14.81 6.15
C GLY A 185 -12.86 -14.51 6.41
N CYS A 186 -13.76 -15.14 5.64
CA CYS A 186 -15.21 -14.90 5.53
C CYS A 186 -15.63 -13.43 5.22
N ASN A 187 -16.75 -13.26 4.50
CA ASN A 187 -17.16 -11.98 3.93
C ASN A 187 -18.41 -11.36 4.60
N GLN A 188 -18.85 -10.20 4.09
CA GLN A 188 -20.06 -9.46 4.53
C GLN A 188 -21.28 -10.33 4.68
N HIS A 189 -21.53 -11.11 3.64
CA HIS A 189 -22.71 -11.91 3.46
C HIS A 189 -22.64 -13.15 4.35
N ASP A 190 -21.44 -13.61 4.70
CA ASP A 190 -21.25 -14.64 5.72
C ASP A 190 -21.54 -14.11 7.12
N VAL A 191 -21.14 -12.88 7.43
CA VAL A 191 -21.33 -12.25 8.74
C VAL A 191 -22.81 -11.96 9.05
N TYR A 192 -23.62 -11.60 8.05
CA TYR A 192 -25.06 -11.30 8.23
C TYR A 192 -26.03 -12.31 7.59
N GLY A 193 -25.52 -13.26 6.81
CA GLY A 193 -26.25 -14.37 6.21
C GLY A 193 -26.09 -15.66 7.04
N PRO A 194 -25.94 -16.85 6.43
CA PRO A 194 -25.93 -18.12 7.17
C PRO A 194 -24.72 -18.34 8.10
N GLY A 195 -23.84 -17.34 8.31
CA GLY A 195 -22.84 -17.40 9.37
C GLY A 195 -21.68 -18.32 9.05
N ARG A 196 -20.98 -18.14 7.91
CA ARG A 196 -19.70 -18.84 7.74
C ARG A 196 -18.67 -18.18 8.65
N GLU A 197 -18.05 -19.01 9.49
CA GLU A 197 -16.87 -18.62 10.25
C GLU A 197 -15.63 -18.65 9.34
N PRO A 198 -14.55 -17.91 9.66
CA PRO A 198 -13.28 -18.06 8.97
C PRO A 198 -12.82 -19.51 8.95
N ALA A 199 -12.19 -19.92 7.85
CA ALA A 199 -11.70 -21.28 7.71
C ALA A 199 -10.67 -21.61 8.80
N LYS A 200 -10.71 -22.82 9.32
CA LYS A 200 -9.58 -23.36 10.07
C LYS A 200 -8.48 -23.81 9.12
N ILE A 201 -7.22 -23.71 9.53
CA ILE A 201 -6.08 -24.20 8.71
C ILE A 201 -6.31 -25.64 8.25
N GLY A 202 -6.80 -26.51 9.14
CA GLY A 202 -7.08 -27.92 8.82
C GLY A 202 -8.26 -28.15 7.87
N GLU A 203 -9.13 -27.15 7.65
CA GLU A 203 -10.25 -27.22 6.71
C GLU A 203 -9.84 -26.86 5.27
N ILE A 204 -8.70 -26.15 5.12
CA ILE A 204 -8.16 -25.77 3.82
C ILE A 204 -7.51 -27.00 3.17
N LYS A 205 -8.24 -27.65 2.25
CA LYS A 205 -7.82 -28.91 1.62
C LYS A 205 -6.56 -28.79 0.77
N GLN A 206 -6.36 -27.67 0.10
CA GLN A 206 -5.25 -27.46 -0.83
C GLN A 206 -4.51 -26.14 -0.56
N PRO A 207 -3.76 -26.04 0.56
CA PRO A 207 -3.18 -24.77 0.99
C PRO A 207 -2.19 -24.14 -0.01
N ALA A 208 -1.52 -24.96 -0.82
CA ALA A 208 -0.59 -24.51 -1.86
C ALA A 208 -1.27 -24.03 -3.15
N GLU A 209 -2.60 -24.14 -3.25
CA GLU A 209 -3.36 -23.70 -4.43
C GLU A 209 -4.47 -22.71 -4.09
N THR A 210 -4.87 -22.62 -2.82
CA THR A 210 -5.80 -21.60 -2.30
C THR A 210 -5.08 -20.28 -2.05
N VAL A 211 -5.53 -19.20 -2.70
CA VAL A 211 -4.99 -17.85 -2.46
C VAL A 211 -5.33 -17.38 -1.05
N LEU A 212 -4.33 -16.78 -0.39
CA LEU A 212 -4.47 -16.13 0.89
C LEU A 212 -4.55 -14.61 0.74
N VAL A 213 -3.54 -14.01 0.09
CA VAL A 213 -3.44 -12.56 -0.12
C VAL A 213 -2.72 -12.29 -1.43
N CYS A 214 -3.14 -11.29 -2.20
CA CYS A 214 -2.49 -10.98 -3.48
C CYS A 214 -2.52 -9.49 -3.81
N ASP A 215 -1.78 -9.10 -4.85
CA ASP A 215 -1.90 -7.76 -5.44
C ASP A 215 -3.34 -7.47 -5.86
N SER A 216 -3.87 -6.32 -5.47
CA SER A 216 -5.28 -6.00 -5.62
C SER A 216 -5.53 -4.53 -5.91
N ALA A 217 -6.60 -4.28 -6.66
CA ALA A 217 -7.26 -3.00 -6.85
C ALA A 217 -8.63 -3.26 -7.47
N ILE A 218 -9.52 -2.27 -7.40
CA ILE A 218 -10.82 -2.30 -8.07
C ILE A 218 -10.96 -1.06 -8.96
N VAL A 219 -11.93 -1.10 -9.86
CA VAL A 219 -12.38 0.06 -10.61
C VAL A 219 -13.60 0.65 -9.92
N GLY A 220 -13.51 1.90 -9.49
CA GLY A 220 -14.65 2.62 -8.90
C GLY A 220 -15.69 3.01 -9.94
N TYR A 221 -16.86 3.46 -9.48
CA TYR A 221 -17.98 3.89 -10.35
C TYR A 221 -17.60 4.98 -11.38
N GLY A 222 -16.60 5.81 -11.08
CA GLY A 222 -16.08 6.83 -12.01
C GLY A 222 -15.02 6.33 -12.99
N GLY A 223 -14.74 5.02 -13.06
CA GLY A 223 -13.73 4.42 -13.94
C GLY A 223 -12.29 4.52 -13.43
N GLY A 224 -12.05 5.21 -12.31
CA GLY A 224 -10.73 5.31 -11.70
C GLY A 224 -10.37 4.08 -10.86
N LEU A 225 -9.07 3.76 -10.79
CA LEU A 225 -8.54 2.76 -9.87
C LEU A 225 -8.75 3.20 -8.42
N LEU A 226 -9.15 2.25 -7.57
CA LEU A 226 -9.25 2.39 -6.12
C LEU A 226 -8.49 1.26 -5.45
N GLY A 227 -7.96 1.53 -4.26
CA GLY A 227 -7.43 0.47 -3.41
C GLY A 227 -8.53 -0.46 -2.94
N ASN A 228 -8.19 -1.75 -2.87
CA ASN A 228 -9.06 -2.78 -2.37
C ASN A 228 -8.25 -3.74 -1.51
N ASN A 229 -8.75 -3.99 -0.31
CA ASN A 229 -8.08 -4.80 0.69
C ASN A 229 -8.84 -6.10 0.95
N LEU A 230 -9.96 -6.34 0.25
CA LEU A 230 -10.82 -7.50 0.41
C LEU A 230 -10.93 -8.27 -0.91
N LEU A 231 -10.38 -9.48 -0.95
CA LEU A 231 -10.33 -10.31 -2.15
C LEU A 231 -11.59 -11.19 -2.17
N LYS A 232 -12.44 -10.96 -3.18
CA LYS A 232 -13.70 -11.67 -3.39
C LYS A 232 -13.63 -12.52 -4.66
N ALA A 233 -14.18 -13.73 -4.63
CA ALA A 233 -14.17 -14.60 -5.80
C ALA A 233 -15.36 -14.33 -6.74
N PRO A 234 -15.26 -14.68 -8.04
CA PRO A 234 -16.28 -14.39 -9.05
C PRO A 234 -17.65 -15.05 -8.86
N ARG A 235 -17.80 -15.94 -7.89
CA ARG A 235 -19.06 -16.64 -7.58
C ARG A 235 -19.85 -16.01 -6.42
N GLU A 236 -19.31 -14.99 -5.75
CA GLU A 236 -19.94 -14.40 -4.57
C GLU A 236 -21.12 -13.50 -4.90
N VAL A 237 -22.07 -13.44 -3.97
CA VAL A 237 -23.27 -12.60 -4.09
C VAL A 237 -22.89 -11.11 -4.17
N ASP A 238 -21.88 -10.70 -3.41
CA ASP A 238 -21.37 -9.32 -3.38
C ASP A 238 -20.12 -9.14 -4.25
N TYR A 239 -19.99 -9.92 -5.33
CA TYR A 239 -18.93 -9.78 -6.31
C TYR A 239 -19.23 -8.61 -7.27
N TYR A 240 -18.47 -7.53 -7.15
CA TYR A 240 -18.63 -6.31 -7.97
C TYR A 240 -17.68 -6.26 -9.17
N GLY A 241 -17.12 -7.41 -9.56
CA GLY A 241 -16.13 -7.52 -10.62
C GLY A 241 -14.75 -7.92 -10.13
N PRO A 242 -13.81 -8.16 -11.06
CA PRO A 242 -12.48 -8.65 -10.75
C PRO A 242 -11.72 -7.65 -9.90
N ASN A 243 -10.85 -8.17 -9.04
CA ASN A 243 -10.20 -7.38 -7.99
C ASN A 243 -8.72 -7.71 -7.77
N VAL A 244 -8.08 -8.47 -8.68
CA VAL A 244 -6.64 -8.71 -8.69
C VAL A 244 -5.97 -7.83 -9.73
N HIS A 245 -4.92 -7.12 -9.35
CA HIS A 245 -4.28 -6.12 -10.22
C HIS A 245 -2.87 -6.57 -10.66
N PHE A 246 -2.72 -6.77 -11.97
CA PHE A 246 -1.53 -7.29 -12.64
C PHE A 246 -0.52 -6.18 -13.00
N ARG A 247 -0.28 -5.26 -12.04
CA ARG A 247 0.55 -4.05 -12.20
C ARG A 247 2.00 -4.32 -12.56
N HIS A 248 2.52 -5.48 -12.19
CA HIS A 248 3.95 -5.76 -12.29
C HIS A 248 4.31 -6.26 -13.69
N ASN A 249 4.21 -5.39 -14.70
CA ASN A 249 4.40 -5.71 -16.11
C ASN A 249 3.46 -6.85 -16.58
N GLY A 250 2.16 -6.74 -16.27
CA GLY A 250 1.16 -7.76 -16.63
C GLY A 250 1.18 -9.00 -15.74
N THR A 251 1.80 -8.91 -14.55
CA THR A 251 1.81 -9.99 -13.55
C THR A 251 1.38 -9.48 -12.18
N ALA A 252 0.84 -10.38 -11.36
CA ALA A 252 0.48 -10.15 -9.97
C ALA A 252 1.23 -11.15 -9.07
N ASN A 253 1.61 -10.73 -7.89
CA ASN A 253 2.12 -11.59 -6.84
C ASN A 253 0.96 -12.10 -5.98
N VAL A 254 1.01 -13.38 -5.65
CA VAL A 254 -0.05 -14.11 -4.96
C VAL A 254 0.61 -14.94 -3.87
N ALA A 255 0.21 -14.73 -2.62
CA ALA A 255 0.56 -15.59 -1.51
C ALA A 255 -0.55 -16.62 -1.28
N TYR A 256 -0.15 -17.85 -0.98
CA TYR A 256 -1.05 -18.98 -0.79
C TYR A 256 -1.16 -19.34 0.70
N CYS A 257 -2.15 -20.16 1.05
CA CYS A 257 -2.43 -20.55 2.43
C CYS A 257 -1.33 -21.40 3.08
N ASP A 258 -0.40 -22.00 2.32
CA ASP A 258 0.83 -22.62 2.85
C ASP A 258 1.97 -21.61 3.11
N GLY A 259 1.74 -20.34 2.78
CA GLY A 259 2.67 -19.23 2.94
C GLY A 259 3.67 -19.04 1.80
N HIS A 260 3.67 -19.82 0.73
CA HIS A 260 4.53 -19.51 -0.42
C HIS A 260 3.96 -18.33 -1.24
N VAL A 261 4.83 -17.64 -1.98
CA VAL A 261 4.44 -16.55 -2.88
C VAL A 261 4.85 -16.90 -4.30
N LYS A 262 3.92 -16.71 -5.24
CA LYS A 262 4.11 -16.95 -6.66
C LYS A 262 3.70 -15.73 -7.47
N THR A 263 4.45 -15.47 -8.54
CA THR A 263 4.04 -14.50 -9.56
C THR A 263 3.18 -15.19 -10.60
N VAL A 264 2.00 -14.63 -10.88
CA VAL A 264 1.01 -15.13 -11.84
C VAL A 264 0.80 -14.11 -12.96
N ALA A 265 0.72 -14.59 -14.20
CA ALA A 265 0.47 -13.77 -15.39
C ALA A 265 -0.91 -14.03 -16.02
N GLN A 266 -1.52 -15.16 -15.71
CA GLN A 266 -2.82 -15.54 -16.26
C GLN A 266 -3.93 -14.76 -15.56
N LYS A 267 -4.80 -14.17 -16.38
CA LYS A 267 -5.95 -13.38 -15.97
C LYS A 267 -7.23 -14.05 -16.44
N PHE A 268 -8.24 -14.07 -15.58
CA PHE A 268 -9.60 -14.46 -15.94
C PHE A 268 -10.54 -13.28 -15.71
N ASN A 269 -11.75 -13.33 -16.27
CA ASN A 269 -12.81 -12.33 -16.06
C ASN A 269 -12.29 -10.88 -16.11
N VAL A 270 -11.48 -10.55 -17.11
CA VAL A 270 -10.74 -9.27 -17.18
C VAL A 270 -11.71 -8.09 -17.18
N SER A 271 -11.40 -7.06 -16.40
CA SER A 271 -12.22 -5.85 -16.34
C SER A 271 -12.23 -5.15 -17.69
N ALA A 272 -13.43 -4.76 -18.14
CA ALA A 272 -13.58 -3.96 -19.35
C ALA A 272 -13.05 -2.52 -19.18
N ALA A 273 -12.95 -2.04 -17.94
CA ALA A 273 -12.51 -0.68 -17.63
C ALA A 273 -10.99 -0.58 -17.42
N ASP A 274 -10.35 -1.66 -16.93
CA ASP A 274 -8.90 -1.72 -16.77
C ASP A 274 -8.37 -3.13 -17.13
N PRO A 275 -7.59 -3.28 -18.23
CA PRO A 275 -7.09 -4.57 -18.66
C PRO A 275 -6.03 -5.17 -17.72
N GLU A 276 -5.51 -4.40 -16.75
CA GLU A 276 -4.63 -4.89 -15.70
C GLU A 276 -5.40 -5.51 -14.53
N ILE A 277 -6.73 -5.38 -14.47
CA ILE A 277 -7.55 -6.02 -13.44
C ILE A 277 -8.22 -7.29 -13.96
N GLY A 278 -8.12 -8.38 -13.21
CA GLY A 278 -8.74 -9.67 -13.50
C GLY A 278 -8.92 -10.53 -12.25
N ASP A 279 -9.38 -11.76 -12.43
CA ASP A 279 -9.42 -12.80 -11.41
C ASP A 279 -8.30 -13.83 -11.62
N LEU A 280 -8.02 -14.60 -10.57
CA LEU A 280 -7.05 -15.70 -10.58
C LEU A 280 -7.62 -17.01 -11.15
N SER A 281 -8.94 -17.13 -11.27
CA SER A 281 -9.64 -18.28 -11.83
C SER A 281 -10.99 -17.85 -12.40
N ALA A 282 -11.47 -18.49 -13.46
CA ALA A 282 -12.78 -18.18 -14.03
C ALA A 282 -13.97 -18.53 -13.11
N ASP A 283 -13.81 -19.57 -12.29
CA ASP A 283 -14.86 -20.29 -11.56
C ASP A 283 -14.68 -20.25 -10.03
N ALA A 284 -13.87 -19.31 -9.53
CA ALA A 284 -13.47 -19.20 -8.12
C ALA A 284 -12.59 -20.34 -7.56
N SER A 285 -12.16 -21.30 -8.37
CA SER A 285 -11.30 -22.41 -7.93
C SER A 285 -9.92 -22.01 -7.41
N ALA A 286 -9.47 -20.77 -7.59
CA ALA A 286 -8.26 -20.26 -6.94
C ALA A 286 -8.50 -19.77 -5.50
N TYR A 287 -9.76 -19.47 -5.16
CA TYR A 287 -10.17 -18.78 -3.92
C TYR A 287 -10.76 -19.77 -2.90
N ASP A 288 -11.46 -20.78 -3.40
CA ASP A 288 -12.05 -21.85 -2.62
C ASP A 288 -11.99 -23.15 -3.42
N ARG A 289 -11.16 -24.11 -2.96
CA ARG A 289 -11.16 -25.48 -3.48
C ARG A 289 -11.78 -26.41 -2.45
N GLN A 290 -13.10 -26.48 -2.44
CA GLN A 290 -13.83 -27.55 -1.76
C GLN A 290 -13.67 -28.88 -2.50
#